data_AF-A0A8J4ABA3-F1
#
_entry.id   AF-A0A8J4ABA3-F1
#
_cell.length_a   1.000
_cell.length_b   1.000
_cell.length_c   1.000
_cell.angle_alpha   90.00
_cell.angle_beta   90.00
_cell.angle_gamma   90.00
#
_symmetry.space_group_name_H-M   'P 1'
#
loop_
_entity.id
_entity.type
_entity.pdbx_description
1 polymer ?
#
loop_
_entity_poly.entity_id
_entity_poly.type
_entity_poly.pdbx_seq_one_letter_code
_entity_poly.pdbx_strand_id
1 'polypeptide(L)'
;MDSGSSHRRVRHLARAGLVVAAAGAALLLTGTAASAVSTRSLVPERVFQYDPLPAGDRAIQAFDHGRGHDILYTQRIGTNTQLSRCQETSAKTCTQLDTVSLPGYGHGESLDVYTSGTHTYAWIGSNHGSVSPYWSRDASLIEYLPAASGSTKASYRVLGTVTGLAAVAPGHSGEGYRNAVAIADGSDRIAFRSQLDSSAANTYYGVYKLAALTKALTADSDRRMSIAQLSGYRVSHFKLSTRPNNSFQGFDIKGVGSGQKFLYLFGGAAGQHPTIYKYLYTNGGTLTHVKTYQINGGYVGSLEAEGVKVEADPDNGGKERVFIGLNPTRTDTNGRKQYRLYRFAE
;
A
#
# COMPACT_ATOMS: atom_id res chain seq x y z
N MET A 1 31.41 -68.92 46.94
CA MET A 1 31.15 -69.53 48.25
C MET A 1 30.02 -68.72 48.85
N ASP A 2 28.80 -69.12 48.50
CA ASP A 2 27.92 -69.95 49.35
C ASP A 2 26.90 -69.01 50.00
N SER A 3 25.68 -68.99 49.47
CA SER A 3 24.53 -69.74 49.99
C SER A 3 24.17 -69.22 51.39
N GLY A 4 23.06 -68.54 51.63
CA GLY A 4 21.71 -68.89 51.22
C GLY A 4 20.83 -68.80 52.48
N SER A 5 19.51 -68.83 52.29
CA SER A 5 18.46 -68.99 53.30
C SER A 5 18.07 -67.76 54.14
N SER A 6 16.85 -67.25 53.95
CA SER A 6 15.71 -67.77 54.72
C SER A 6 14.42 -67.01 54.43
N HIS A 7 13.36 -67.80 54.26
CA HIS A 7 11.96 -67.44 54.13
C HIS A 7 11.41 -66.46 55.18
N ARG A 8 10.49 -65.59 54.74
CA ARG A 8 9.19 -65.40 55.41
C ARG A 8 8.13 -64.96 54.40
N ARG A 9 7.16 -65.85 54.15
CA ARG A 9 5.86 -65.51 53.55
C ARG A 9 4.95 -64.99 54.66
N VAL A 10 4.28 -63.87 54.41
CA VAL A 10 3.02 -63.52 55.07
C VAL A 10 2.01 -63.25 53.97
N ARG A 11 0.87 -63.95 54.04
CA ARG A 11 -0.30 -63.84 53.16
C ARG A 11 -1.27 -62.78 53.69
N HIS A 12 -2.18 -62.39 52.79
CA HIS A 12 -3.45 -61.64 53.02
C HIS A 12 -3.27 -60.11 53.06
N LEU A 13 -4.04 -59.28 52.37
CA LEU A 13 -5.40 -59.38 51.85
C LEU A 13 -5.57 -58.49 50.61
N ALA A 14 -6.40 -58.94 49.68
CA ALA A 14 -6.95 -58.13 48.62
C ALA A 14 -7.87 -57.04 49.18
N ARG A 15 -7.70 -55.81 48.71
CA ARG A 15 -8.80 -54.84 48.59
C ARG A 15 -8.66 -54.11 47.26
N ALA A 16 -9.60 -54.40 46.38
CA ALA A 16 -9.90 -53.62 45.20
C ALA A 16 -10.28 -52.20 45.63
N GLY A 17 -9.48 -51.22 45.23
CA GLY A 17 -9.78 -49.81 45.33
C GLY A 17 -9.75 -49.22 43.94
N LEU A 18 -10.92 -49.13 43.32
CA LEU A 18 -11.16 -48.43 42.07
C LEU A 18 -10.90 -46.93 42.32
N VAL A 19 -9.69 -46.45 42.02
CA VAL A 19 -9.43 -45.01 41.95
C VAL A 19 -9.94 -44.54 40.59
N VAL A 20 -11.18 -44.07 40.58
CA VAL A 20 -11.69 -43.21 39.50
C VAL A 20 -10.90 -41.92 39.58
N ALA A 21 -9.82 -41.82 38.81
CA ALA A 21 -9.19 -40.54 38.54
C ALA A 21 -10.18 -39.73 37.70
N ALA A 22 -10.95 -38.86 38.38
CA ALA A 22 -11.74 -37.84 37.73
C ALA A 22 -10.76 -36.95 36.94
N ALA A 23 -10.70 -37.18 35.63
CA ALA A 23 -10.10 -36.26 34.69
C ALA A 23 -10.95 -34.98 34.71
N GLY A 24 -10.60 -34.07 35.61
CA GLY A 24 -11.04 -32.69 35.56
C GLY A 24 -10.47 -32.08 34.30
N ALA A 25 -11.21 -32.18 33.20
CA ALA A 25 -10.99 -31.35 32.02
C ALA A 25 -11.26 -29.90 32.46
N ALA A 26 -10.21 -29.23 32.96
CA ALA A 26 -10.17 -27.79 33.00
C ALA A 26 -10.17 -27.33 31.54
N LEU A 27 -11.37 -27.11 31.02
CA LEU A 27 -11.61 -26.41 29.78
C LEU A 27 -11.10 -24.98 30.01
N LEU A 28 -9.81 -24.77 29.77
CA LEU A 28 -9.22 -23.46 29.57
C LEU A 28 -9.90 -22.87 28.34
N LEU A 29 -11.05 -22.25 28.57
CA LEU A 29 -11.66 -21.28 27.68
C LEU A 29 -10.68 -20.10 27.60
N THR A 30 -9.60 -20.26 26.85
CA THR A 30 -8.86 -19.14 26.28
C THR A 30 -9.75 -18.55 25.20
N GLY A 31 -10.83 -17.89 25.63
CA GLY A 31 -11.51 -16.93 24.80
C GLY A 31 -10.50 -15.86 24.49
N THR A 32 -9.86 -15.96 23.32
CA THR A 32 -9.21 -14.81 22.70
C THR A 32 -10.34 -13.81 22.47
N ALA A 33 -10.53 -12.89 23.42
CA ALA A 33 -11.33 -11.71 23.18
C ALA A 33 -10.75 -11.09 21.90
N ALA A 34 -11.50 -11.16 20.80
CA ALA A 34 -11.13 -10.47 19.60
C ALA A 34 -11.07 -9.00 19.97
N SER A 35 -9.86 -8.45 20.14
CA SER A 35 -9.69 -7.03 20.40
C SER A 35 -10.38 -6.30 19.25
N ALA A 36 -11.47 -5.59 19.57
CA ALA A 36 -12.20 -4.82 18.59
C ALA A 36 -11.21 -3.85 17.93
N VAL A 37 -11.17 -3.84 16.60
CA VAL A 37 -10.34 -2.90 15.84
C VAL A 37 -10.75 -1.49 16.25
N SER A 38 -9.80 -0.70 16.74
CA SER A 38 -10.10 0.68 17.15
C SER A 38 -10.42 1.55 15.93
N THR A 39 -11.53 2.29 16.00
CA THR A 39 -11.90 3.29 14.98
C THR A 39 -11.62 4.69 15.53
N ARG A 40 -10.84 5.48 14.80
CA ARG A 40 -10.57 6.89 15.09
C ARG A 40 -11.24 7.77 14.03
N SER A 41 -12.22 8.55 14.45
CA SER A 41 -12.79 9.63 13.66
C SER A 41 -11.93 10.88 13.77
N LEU A 42 -11.54 11.50 12.65
CA LEU A 42 -10.70 12.71 12.65
C LEU A 42 -11.03 13.68 11.52
N VAL A 43 -10.66 14.94 11.70
CA VAL A 43 -10.67 15.98 10.66
C VAL A 43 -9.22 16.28 10.30
N PRO A 44 -8.75 15.97 9.08
CA PRO A 44 -7.36 16.18 8.72
C PRO A 44 -7.09 17.65 8.38
N GLU A 45 -5.85 18.08 8.59
CA GLU A 45 -5.39 19.43 8.27
C GLU A 45 -5.17 19.55 6.75
N ARG A 46 -5.61 20.65 6.14
CA ARG A 46 -5.26 20.96 4.74
C ARG A 46 -3.78 21.38 4.67
N VAL A 47 -3.02 20.66 3.86
CA VAL A 47 -1.64 21.00 3.50
C VAL A 47 -1.67 22.09 2.43
N PHE A 48 -2.11 21.74 1.22
CA PHE A 48 -2.23 22.66 0.09
C PHE A 48 -3.37 22.29 -0.87
N GLN A 49 -3.63 23.19 -1.80
CA GLN A 49 -4.53 22.99 -2.96
C GLN A 49 -3.74 22.95 -4.26
N TYR A 50 -4.10 22.06 -5.17
CA TYR A 50 -3.54 22.03 -6.53
C TYR A 50 -4.21 23.11 -7.38
N ASP A 51 -3.44 24.03 -7.97
CA ASP A 51 -4.01 25.10 -8.80
C ASP A 51 -2.99 25.70 -9.80
N PRO A 52 -3.28 25.73 -11.12
CA PRO A 52 -4.30 24.94 -11.81
C PRO A 52 -3.83 23.50 -12.06
N LEU A 53 -4.77 22.60 -12.37
CA LEU A 53 -4.44 21.25 -12.85
C LEU A 53 -4.24 21.23 -14.37
N PRO A 54 -3.15 20.60 -14.88
CA PRO A 54 -2.85 20.55 -16.31
C PRO A 54 -3.87 19.75 -17.10
N ALA A 55 -4.54 18.75 -16.49
CA ALA A 55 -5.59 17.97 -17.14
C ALA A 55 -7.02 18.51 -16.90
N GLY A 56 -7.16 19.77 -16.45
CA GLY A 56 -8.44 20.36 -16.07
C GLY A 56 -9.05 19.69 -14.83
N ASP A 57 -10.38 19.55 -14.79
CA ASP A 57 -11.13 19.01 -13.63
C ASP A 57 -10.98 17.50 -13.40
N ARG A 58 -10.03 16.83 -14.06
CA ARG A 58 -9.79 15.39 -13.90
C ARG A 58 -9.20 15.08 -12.53
N ALA A 59 -9.59 13.94 -11.99
CA ALA A 59 -9.14 13.52 -10.67
C ALA A 59 -7.64 13.24 -10.63
N ILE A 60 -6.98 13.75 -9.58
CA ILE A 60 -5.71 13.20 -9.12
C ILE A 60 -5.96 11.76 -8.69
N GLN A 61 -5.02 10.86 -8.98
CA GLN A 61 -5.16 9.42 -8.75
C GLN A 61 -4.17 8.89 -7.72
N ALA A 62 -2.96 9.45 -7.71
CA ALA A 62 -1.94 9.24 -6.71
C ALA A 62 -1.03 10.48 -6.66
N PHE A 63 -0.29 10.62 -5.57
CA PHE A 63 0.71 11.66 -5.38
C PHE A 63 1.85 11.13 -4.51
N ASP A 64 3.01 11.75 -4.62
CA ASP A 64 4.12 11.54 -3.70
C ASP A 64 5.08 12.75 -3.68
N HIS A 65 5.86 12.88 -2.62
CA HIS A 65 6.85 13.93 -2.49
C HIS A 65 8.09 13.63 -3.35
N GLY A 66 8.52 14.64 -4.11
CA GLY A 66 9.72 14.63 -4.91
C GLY A 66 10.90 15.28 -4.17
N ARG A 67 11.75 15.97 -4.94
CA ARG A 67 12.91 16.67 -4.38
C ARG A 67 12.51 18.01 -3.79
N GLY A 68 12.91 18.28 -2.55
CA GLY A 68 12.63 19.56 -1.90
C GLY A 68 11.13 19.73 -1.63
N HIS A 69 10.52 20.75 -2.23
CA HIS A 69 9.08 21.04 -2.12
C HIS A 69 8.29 20.57 -3.35
N ASP A 70 8.90 19.76 -4.22
CA ASP A 70 8.23 19.22 -5.39
C ASP A 70 7.26 18.11 -4.97
N ILE A 71 6.09 18.08 -5.61
CA ILE A 71 5.09 17.02 -5.50
C ILE A 71 4.89 16.46 -6.90
N LEU A 72 4.98 15.14 -7.03
CA LEU A 72 4.59 14.46 -8.26
C LEU A 72 3.21 13.86 -8.05
N TYR A 73 2.37 13.91 -9.08
CA TYR A 73 1.01 13.38 -9.00
C TYR A 73 0.52 12.91 -10.37
N THR A 74 -0.43 11.99 -10.35
CA THR A 74 -1.00 11.37 -11.55
C THR A 74 -2.42 11.85 -11.80
N GLN A 75 -2.79 12.03 -13.07
CA GLN A 75 -4.17 12.21 -13.52
C GLN A 75 -4.46 11.26 -14.68
N ARG A 76 -5.63 10.64 -14.71
CA ARG A 76 -6.03 9.76 -15.82
C ARG A 76 -6.51 10.57 -17.03
N ILE A 77 -5.89 10.36 -18.19
CA ILE A 77 -6.33 10.91 -19.48
C ILE A 77 -6.60 9.76 -20.47
N GLY A 78 -7.86 9.36 -20.57
CA GLY A 78 -8.26 8.22 -21.40
C GLY A 78 -7.68 6.91 -20.85
N THR A 79 -6.79 6.28 -21.61
CA THR A 79 -6.00 5.09 -21.25
C THR A 79 -4.56 5.42 -20.86
N ASN A 80 -4.21 6.70 -20.85
CA ASN A 80 -2.90 7.21 -20.46
C ASN A 80 -2.95 7.80 -19.05
N THR A 81 -1.78 7.86 -18.43
CA THR A 81 -1.58 8.59 -17.18
C THR A 81 -0.78 9.84 -17.48
N GLN A 82 -1.27 11.00 -17.06
CA GLN A 82 -0.46 12.21 -17.01
C GLN A 82 0.26 12.26 -15.68
N LEU A 83 1.59 12.29 -15.70
CA LEU A 83 2.44 12.48 -14.52
C LEU A 83 2.93 13.92 -14.50
N SER A 84 2.53 14.65 -13.47
CA SER A 84 2.77 16.08 -13.33
C SER A 84 3.60 16.35 -12.09
N ARG A 85 4.40 17.40 -12.14
CA ARG A 85 5.14 17.92 -11.00
C ARG A 85 4.69 19.34 -10.71
N CYS A 86 4.43 19.62 -9.45
CA CYS A 86 4.18 20.96 -8.94
C CYS A 86 5.08 21.23 -7.74
N GLN A 87 5.15 22.48 -7.32
CA GLN A 87 5.92 22.88 -6.14
C GLN A 87 4.99 23.52 -5.12
N GLU A 88 5.10 23.08 -3.86
CA GLU A 88 4.38 23.70 -2.75
C GLU A 88 4.89 25.13 -2.52
N THR A 89 3.96 26.07 -2.37
CA THR A 89 4.23 27.47 -2.09
C THR A 89 3.85 27.85 -0.65
N SER A 90 4.38 28.96 -0.16
CA SER A 90 3.99 29.53 1.15
C SER A 90 2.51 29.89 1.25
N ALA A 91 1.81 30.05 0.12
CA ALA A 91 0.37 30.31 0.06
C ALA A 91 -0.48 29.03 0.20
N LYS A 92 0.11 27.88 0.54
CA LYS A 92 -0.56 26.58 0.60
C LYS A 92 -1.22 26.20 -0.73
N THR A 93 -0.51 26.46 -1.83
CA THR A 93 -0.86 26.02 -3.19
C THR A 93 0.26 25.15 -3.76
N CYS A 94 -0.07 24.26 -4.69
CA CYS A 94 0.92 23.53 -5.48
C CYS A 94 0.91 24.08 -6.91
N THR A 95 1.93 24.87 -7.24
CA THR A 95 2.04 25.53 -8.54
C THR A 95 2.66 24.58 -9.55
N GLN A 96 1.95 24.33 -10.65
CA GLN A 96 2.38 23.43 -11.70
C GLN A 96 3.72 23.85 -12.32
N LEU A 97 4.66 22.91 -12.41
CA LEU A 97 5.96 23.12 -13.06
C LEU A 97 5.96 22.51 -14.47
N ASP A 98 5.79 21.18 -14.54
CA ASP A 98 5.92 20.43 -15.78
C ASP A 98 5.14 19.11 -15.74
N THR A 99 4.88 18.57 -16.93
CA THR A 99 4.05 17.37 -17.08
C THR A 99 4.55 16.49 -18.21
N VAL A 100 4.30 15.19 -18.09
CA VAL A 100 4.59 14.18 -19.11
C VAL A 100 3.41 13.22 -19.23
N SER A 101 3.08 12.84 -20.46
CA SER A 101 2.10 11.79 -20.72
C SER A 101 2.79 10.44 -20.73
N LEU A 102 2.23 9.47 -20.02
CA LEU A 102 2.67 8.07 -19.96
C LEU A 102 1.68 7.21 -20.74
N PRO A 103 1.97 6.89 -22.02
CA PRO A 103 1.04 6.18 -22.88
C PRO A 103 0.79 4.76 -22.38
N GLY A 104 -0.49 4.40 -22.25
CA GLY A 104 -0.88 3.05 -21.85
C GLY A 104 -0.73 2.72 -20.36
N TYR A 105 -0.45 3.69 -19.49
CA TYR A 105 -0.28 3.42 -18.05
C TYR A 105 -1.63 3.27 -17.30
N GLY A 106 -2.75 3.56 -17.95
CA GLY A 106 -4.08 3.37 -17.39
C GLY A 106 -4.47 4.44 -16.38
N HIS A 107 -5.00 4.02 -15.24
CA HIS A 107 -5.62 4.88 -14.24
C HIS A 107 -4.61 5.75 -13.49
N GLY A 108 -3.38 5.28 -13.27
CA GLY A 108 -2.38 6.00 -12.49
C GLY A 108 -2.62 5.97 -10.98
N GLU A 109 -3.29 4.93 -10.48
CA GLU A 109 -3.73 4.75 -9.07
C GLU A 109 -2.63 4.41 -8.06
N SER A 110 -1.38 4.30 -8.52
CA SER A 110 -0.23 4.11 -7.65
C SER A 110 0.98 4.83 -8.21
N LEU A 111 1.67 5.54 -7.33
CA LEU A 111 2.87 6.30 -7.60
C LEU A 111 3.67 6.28 -6.31
N ASP A 112 4.94 5.89 -6.39
CA ASP A 112 5.87 6.01 -5.28
C ASP A 112 7.19 6.57 -5.78
N VAL A 113 7.61 7.70 -5.23
CA VAL A 113 8.71 8.53 -5.71
C VAL A 113 9.87 8.46 -4.75
N TYR A 114 11.07 8.33 -5.31
CA TYR A 114 12.30 8.46 -4.55
C TYR A 114 13.32 9.28 -5.34
N THR A 115 14.22 9.93 -4.61
CA THR A 115 15.27 10.75 -5.21
C THR A 115 16.64 10.19 -4.86
N SER A 116 17.58 10.26 -5.81
CA SER A 116 18.98 9.90 -5.57
C SER A 116 19.88 10.89 -6.31
N GLY A 117 20.59 11.71 -5.54
CA GLY A 117 21.34 12.84 -6.06
C GLY A 117 20.41 13.85 -6.76
N THR A 118 20.66 14.10 -8.04
CA THR A 118 19.85 15.02 -8.87
C THR A 118 18.71 14.34 -9.61
N HIS A 119 18.56 13.02 -9.47
CA HIS A 119 17.59 12.24 -10.22
C HIS A 119 16.34 11.95 -9.39
N THR A 120 15.19 12.01 -10.05
CA THR A 120 13.90 11.62 -9.49
C THR A 120 13.43 10.36 -10.19
N TYR A 121 13.13 9.34 -9.41
CA TYR A 121 12.64 8.06 -9.89
C TYR A 121 11.24 7.80 -9.34
N ALA A 122 10.45 7.04 -10.09
CA ALA A 122 9.12 6.65 -9.64
C ALA A 122 8.84 5.18 -9.97
N TRP A 123 8.33 4.45 -9.00
CA TRP A 123 7.60 3.22 -9.25
C TRP A 123 6.13 3.57 -9.48
N ILE A 124 5.58 3.10 -10.59
CA ILE A 124 4.24 3.46 -11.02
C ILE A 124 3.55 2.25 -11.66
N GLY A 125 2.25 2.10 -11.40
CA GLY A 125 1.42 1.14 -12.13
C GLY A 125 1.46 1.43 -13.63
N SER A 126 1.73 0.42 -14.45
CA SER A 126 1.89 0.58 -15.90
C SER A 126 1.17 -0.52 -16.69
N ASN A 127 1.14 -0.35 -18.01
CA ASN A 127 0.58 -1.30 -18.97
C ASN A 127 -0.86 -1.72 -18.63
N HIS A 128 -1.85 -0.91 -19.01
CA HIS A 128 -3.24 -1.38 -19.00
C HIS A 128 -3.36 -2.57 -19.96
N GLY A 129 -4.27 -3.50 -19.70
CA GLY A 129 -4.39 -4.66 -20.60
C GLY A 129 -5.78 -4.94 -21.11
N SER A 130 -5.91 -6.04 -21.85
CA SER A 130 -7.10 -6.44 -22.62
C SER A 130 -8.42 -6.47 -21.85
N VAL A 131 -8.48 -7.18 -20.72
CA VAL A 131 -9.61 -7.20 -19.75
C VAL A 131 -10.08 -5.81 -19.27
N SER A 132 -9.21 -4.79 -19.17
CA SER A 132 -9.64 -3.44 -18.81
C SER A 132 -8.63 -2.40 -19.31
N PRO A 133 -9.06 -1.43 -20.13
CA PRO A 133 -8.19 -0.37 -20.61
C PRO A 133 -7.85 0.68 -19.53
N TYR A 134 -8.30 0.45 -18.29
CA TYR A 134 -8.14 1.38 -17.18
C TYR A 134 -7.13 0.91 -16.16
N TRP A 135 -7.09 -0.38 -15.82
CA TRP A 135 -6.29 -0.84 -14.69
C TRP A 135 -4.88 -1.23 -15.12
N SER A 136 -3.89 -0.74 -14.37
CA SER A 136 -2.50 -1.14 -14.52
C SER A 136 -2.33 -2.62 -14.23
N ARG A 137 -1.47 -3.29 -15.00
CA ARG A 137 -1.14 -4.71 -14.84
C ARG A 137 0.30 -4.99 -14.54
N ASP A 138 1.18 -4.11 -14.98
CA ASP A 138 2.58 -4.16 -14.67
C ASP A 138 2.91 -3.03 -13.68
N ALA A 139 4.16 -2.99 -13.22
CA ALA A 139 4.70 -1.85 -12.50
C ALA A 139 6.05 -1.49 -13.11
N SER A 140 6.22 -0.21 -13.46
CA SER A 140 7.45 0.28 -14.08
C SER A 140 8.22 1.17 -13.12
N LEU A 141 9.54 0.99 -13.10
CA LEU A 141 10.48 1.96 -12.59
C LEU A 141 10.82 2.93 -13.72
N ILE A 142 10.53 4.20 -13.51
CA ILE A 142 10.87 5.27 -14.44
C ILE A 142 11.81 6.27 -13.77
N GLU A 143 12.63 6.93 -14.58
CA GLU A 143 13.24 8.19 -14.25
C GLU A 143 12.38 9.32 -14.82
N TYR A 144 11.99 10.25 -13.95
CA TYR A 144 11.33 11.48 -14.35
C TYR A 144 12.40 12.49 -14.76
N LEU A 145 12.26 13.07 -15.95
CA LEU A 145 13.19 14.05 -16.49
C LEU A 145 12.48 15.40 -16.55
N PRO A 146 12.75 16.31 -15.60
CA PRO A 146 12.20 17.65 -15.57
C PRO A 146 12.32 18.38 -16.90
N ALA A 147 11.37 19.27 -17.17
CA ALA A 147 11.43 20.15 -18.32
C ALA A 147 12.65 21.06 -18.22
N ALA A 148 13.26 21.36 -19.38
CA ALA A 148 14.26 22.41 -19.47
C ALA A 148 13.64 23.77 -19.10
N SER A 149 14.48 24.70 -18.63
CA SER A 149 14.04 26.07 -18.29
C SER A 149 13.20 26.69 -19.40
N GLY A 150 12.02 27.20 -19.06
CA GLY A 150 11.07 27.80 -20.00
C GLY A 150 10.13 26.82 -20.72
N SER A 151 10.24 25.52 -20.46
CA SER A 151 9.31 24.50 -20.96
C SER A 151 8.45 23.93 -19.82
N THR A 152 7.23 23.52 -20.15
CA THR A 152 6.33 22.76 -19.24
C THR A 152 6.25 21.28 -19.61
N LYS A 153 7.01 20.86 -20.65
CA LYS A 153 7.04 19.48 -21.14
C LYS A 153 8.22 18.75 -20.53
N ALA A 154 7.91 17.90 -19.55
CA ALA A 154 8.86 16.93 -19.03
C ALA A 154 8.96 15.72 -19.97
N SER A 155 9.93 14.86 -19.69
CA SER A 155 10.06 13.55 -20.33
C SER A 155 10.30 12.47 -19.27
N TYR A 156 10.40 11.21 -19.70
CA TYR A 156 10.70 10.11 -18.80
C TYR A 156 11.50 9.04 -19.52
N ARG A 157 12.18 8.21 -18.74
CA ARG A 157 12.88 7.02 -19.23
C ARG A 157 12.45 5.81 -18.42
N VAL A 158 12.02 4.74 -19.09
CA VAL A 158 11.74 3.46 -18.43
C VAL A 158 13.07 2.78 -18.10
N LEU A 159 13.29 2.48 -16.83
CA LEU A 159 14.48 1.77 -16.34
C LEU A 159 14.23 0.29 -16.13
N GLY A 160 12.98 -0.10 -15.91
CA GLY A 160 12.54 -1.48 -16.00
C GLY A 160 11.08 -1.66 -15.66
N THR A 161 10.54 -2.84 -15.99
CA THR A 161 9.14 -3.19 -15.74
C THR A 161 9.01 -4.58 -15.13
N VAL A 162 8.29 -4.66 -14.02
CA VAL A 162 7.88 -5.90 -13.39
C VAL A 162 6.54 -6.34 -13.96
N THR A 163 6.46 -7.59 -14.39
CA THR A 163 5.31 -8.15 -15.11
C THR A 163 4.73 -9.35 -14.40
N GLY A 164 3.59 -9.85 -14.92
CA GLY A 164 3.06 -11.12 -14.46
C GLY A 164 2.58 -11.07 -13.00
N LEU A 165 2.10 -9.90 -12.54
CA LEU A 165 1.82 -9.63 -11.13
C LEU A 165 0.76 -10.54 -10.50
N ALA A 166 -0.04 -11.28 -11.29
CA ALA A 166 -0.93 -12.31 -10.72
C ALA A 166 -0.16 -13.39 -9.95
N ALA A 167 1.11 -13.66 -10.29
CA ALA A 167 1.97 -14.61 -9.57
C ALA A 167 2.38 -14.15 -8.15
N VAL A 168 1.98 -12.94 -7.73
CA VAL A 168 1.94 -12.60 -6.30
C VAL A 168 1.05 -13.58 -5.54
N ALA A 169 -0.06 -14.01 -6.14
CA ALA A 169 -0.95 -15.01 -5.59
C ALA A 169 -0.40 -16.43 -5.82
N PRO A 170 -0.36 -17.30 -4.79
CA PRO A 170 0.11 -18.67 -4.93
C PRO A 170 -0.68 -19.44 -5.99
N GLY A 171 0.03 -20.10 -6.90
CA GLY A 171 -0.59 -20.93 -7.95
C GLY A 171 -1.19 -20.16 -9.13
N HIS A 172 -1.02 -18.83 -9.19
CA HIS A 172 -1.49 -18.02 -10.31
C HIS A 172 -0.33 -17.51 -11.18
N SER A 173 -0.64 -17.13 -12.41
CA SER A 173 0.30 -16.57 -13.38
C SER A 173 -0.39 -15.55 -14.29
N GLY A 174 0.39 -14.76 -15.02
CA GLY A 174 -0.13 -13.75 -15.93
C GLY A 174 -0.36 -12.40 -15.26
N GLU A 175 -1.11 -11.53 -15.91
CA GLU A 175 -1.01 -10.08 -15.67
C GLU A 175 -1.83 -9.58 -14.46
N GLY A 176 -2.90 -10.26 -14.06
CA GLY A 176 -3.84 -9.77 -13.04
C GLY A 176 -4.85 -8.77 -13.58
N TYR A 177 -5.92 -8.50 -12.82
CA TYR A 177 -7.01 -7.60 -13.21
C TYR A 177 -6.71 -6.13 -12.88
N ARG A 178 -6.18 -5.85 -11.68
CA ARG A 178 -5.87 -4.49 -11.20
C ARG A 178 -4.72 -4.53 -10.21
N ASN A 179 -3.60 -3.89 -10.57
CA ASN A 179 -2.38 -3.94 -9.78
C ASN A 179 -1.90 -2.54 -9.40
N ALA A 180 -1.19 -2.47 -8.28
CA ALA A 180 -0.67 -1.22 -7.73
C ALA A 180 0.65 -1.48 -6.99
N VAL A 181 1.46 -0.44 -6.82
CA VAL A 181 2.79 -0.50 -6.19
C VAL A 181 2.95 0.54 -5.08
N ALA A 182 3.72 0.22 -4.05
CA ALA A 182 4.11 1.13 -2.98
C ALA A 182 5.49 0.75 -2.41
N ILE A 183 6.23 1.70 -1.86
CA ILE A 183 7.56 1.53 -1.26
C ILE A 183 7.49 1.93 0.21
N ALA A 184 8.17 1.17 1.07
CA ALA A 184 8.23 1.53 2.49
C ALA A 184 9.02 2.84 2.70
N ASP A 185 8.63 3.63 3.70
CA ASP A 185 9.28 4.87 4.15
C ASP A 185 10.82 4.84 4.26
N GLY A 186 11.43 3.70 4.58
CA GLY A 186 12.89 3.53 4.59
C GLY A 186 13.52 3.06 3.28
N SER A 187 12.75 2.98 2.19
CA SER A 187 13.15 2.49 0.86
C SER A 187 13.84 1.11 0.86
N ASP A 188 13.53 0.24 1.81
CA ASP A 188 14.11 -1.11 1.89
C ASP A 188 13.17 -2.19 1.33
N ARG A 189 11.88 -1.87 1.15
CA ARG A 189 10.82 -2.77 0.67
C ARG A 189 9.96 -2.12 -0.40
N ILE A 190 9.48 -2.96 -1.31
CA ILE A 190 8.47 -2.65 -2.31
C ILE A 190 7.34 -3.66 -2.20
N ALA A 191 6.10 -3.20 -2.22
CA ALA A 191 4.91 -4.04 -2.24
C ALA A 191 4.20 -3.92 -3.59
N PHE A 192 3.82 -5.08 -4.13
CA PHE A 192 2.90 -5.17 -5.25
C PHE A 192 1.57 -5.70 -4.76
N ARG A 193 0.51 -4.92 -4.96
CA ARG A 193 -0.86 -5.35 -4.84
C ARG A 193 -1.28 -5.98 -6.17
N SER A 194 -1.87 -7.16 -6.12
CA SER A 194 -2.50 -7.78 -7.29
C SER A 194 -3.91 -8.27 -7.00
N GLN A 195 -4.87 -7.73 -7.74
CA GLN A 195 -6.26 -8.20 -7.75
C GLN A 195 -6.45 -9.08 -9.00
N LEU A 196 -6.91 -10.33 -8.82
CA LEU A 196 -6.97 -11.31 -9.91
C LEU A 196 -8.20 -11.17 -10.82
N ASP A 197 -9.31 -10.64 -10.29
CA ASP A 197 -10.57 -10.41 -11.00
C ASP A 197 -11.28 -9.17 -10.44
N SER A 198 -12.53 -8.91 -10.84
CA SER A 198 -13.29 -7.74 -10.36
C SER A 198 -13.59 -7.75 -8.85
N SER A 199 -13.47 -8.89 -8.18
CA SER A 199 -13.75 -9.08 -6.75
C SER A 199 -12.60 -8.61 -5.86
N ALA A 200 -12.95 -7.88 -4.79
CA ALA A 200 -12.01 -7.55 -3.72
C ALA A 200 -11.43 -8.80 -3.07
N ALA A 201 -12.23 -9.88 -3.01
CA ALA A 201 -11.89 -11.11 -2.31
C ALA A 201 -10.66 -11.80 -2.90
N ASN A 202 -10.26 -11.48 -4.14
CA ASN A 202 -9.09 -12.05 -4.81
C ASN A 202 -7.96 -11.03 -4.94
N THR A 203 -7.71 -10.27 -3.88
CA THR A 203 -6.56 -9.34 -3.78
C THR A 203 -5.46 -9.92 -2.90
N TYR A 204 -4.24 -9.90 -3.43
CA TYR A 204 -3.03 -10.38 -2.79
C TYR A 204 -1.96 -9.28 -2.79
N TYR A 205 -1.05 -9.38 -1.83
CA TYR A 205 0.07 -8.46 -1.68
C TYR A 205 1.34 -9.28 -1.58
N GLY A 206 2.37 -8.88 -2.32
CA GLY A 206 3.71 -9.45 -2.22
C GLY A 206 4.69 -8.34 -1.88
N VAL A 207 5.49 -8.55 -0.83
CA VAL A 207 6.49 -7.58 -0.36
C VAL A 207 7.88 -8.13 -0.64
N TYR A 208 8.74 -7.32 -1.25
CA TYR A 208 10.06 -7.70 -1.75
C TYR A 208 11.14 -6.74 -1.23
N LYS A 209 12.39 -7.21 -1.19
CA LYS A 209 13.54 -6.33 -0.93
C LYS A 209 13.74 -5.39 -2.11
N LEU A 210 13.54 -4.08 -1.92
CA LEU A 210 13.57 -3.09 -3.01
C LEU A 210 14.91 -3.11 -3.75
N ALA A 211 16.02 -2.91 -3.04
CA ALA A 211 17.35 -2.80 -3.67
C ALA A 211 17.74 -4.06 -4.48
N ALA A 212 17.45 -5.26 -3.96
CA ALA A 212 17.77 -6.51 -4.65
C ALA A 212 16.90 -6.71 -5.90
N LEU A 213 15.60 -6.43 -5.78
CA LEU A 213 14.66 -6.50 -6.89
C LEU A 213 15.04 -5.50 -7.99
N THR A 214 15.26 -4.23 -7.64
CA THR A 214 15.65 -3.19 -8.59
C THR A 214 16.96 -3.55 -9.29
N LYS A 215 17.97 -4.00 -8.54
CA LYS A 215 19.26 -4.42 -9.12
C LYS A 215 19.07 -5.54 -10.15
N ALA A 216 18.29 -6.57 -9.81
CA ALA A 216 18.01 -7.67 -10.73
C ALA A 216 17.28 -7.17 -11.99
N LEU A 217 16.23 -6.37 -11.80
CA LEU A 217 15.43 -5.82 -12.90
C LEU A 217 16.26 -4.95 -13.86
N THR A 218 17.16 -4.12 -13.33
CA THR A 218 17.99 -3.24 -14.17
C THR A 218 19.18 -3.94 -14.82
N ALA A 219 19.54 -5.13 -14.33
CA ALA A 219 20.60 -5.97 -14.90
C ALA A 219 20.08 -6.87 -16.03
N ASP A 220 18.78 -7.13 -16.08
CA ASP A 220 18.12 -7.83 -17.18
C ASP A 220 18.27 -7.05 -18.49
N SER A 221 18.64 -7.73 -19.58
CA SER A 221 18.91 -7.09 -20.88
C SER A 221 17.70 -6.40 -21.46
N ASP A 222 16.51 -6.98 -21.24
CA ASP A 222 15.23 -6.45 -21.72
C ASP A 222 14.61 -5.48 -20.70
N ARG A 223 15.26 -5.35 -19.53
CA ARG A 223 14.78 -4.58 -18.37
C ARG A 223 13.33 -4.94 -18.01
N ARG A 224 12.97 -6.20 -18.20
CA ARG A 224 11.59 -6.68 -18.04
C ARG A 224 11.61 -8.07 -17.41
N MET A 225 11.16 -8.16 -16.16
CA MET A 225 11.16 -9.42 -15.43
C MET A 225 9.77 -9.72 -14.87
N SER A 226 9.36 -10.98 -14.92
CA SER A 226 8.15 -11.42 -14.23
C SER A 226 8.36 -11.45 -12.72
N ILE A 227 7.30 -11.19 -11.96
CA ILE A 227 7.36 -11.28 -10.49
C ILE A 227 7.74 -12.68 -10.00
N ALA A 228 7.43 -13.72 -10.78
CA ALA A 228 7.80 -15.10 -10.48
C ALA A 228 9.33 -15.28 -10.48
N GLN A 229 10.04 -14.67 -11.43
CA GLN A 229 11.51 -14.66 -11.47
C GLN A 229 12.12 -13.89 -10.28
N LEU A 230 11.37 -12.95 -9.71
CA LEU A 230 11.79 -12.11 -8.58
C LEU A 230 11.37 -12.71 -7.22
N SER A 231 10.77 -13.90 -7.21
CA SER A 231 10.24 -14.55 -6.00
C SER A 231 11.27 -14.79 -4.91
N GLY A 232 12.56 -15.00 -5.27
CA GLY A 232 13.66 -15.14 -4.32
C GLY A 232 13.92 -13.89 -3.46
N TYR A 233 13.41 -12.72 -3.86
CA TYR A 233 13.51 -11.47 -3.09
C TYR A 233 12.28 -11.19 -2.22
N ARG A 234 11.26 -12.06 -2.27
CA ARG A 234 10.03 -11.91 -1.50
C ARG A 234 10.30 -12.12 -0.02
N VAL A 235 9.84 -11.19 0.81
CA VAL A 235 9.98 -11.23 2.27
C VAL A 235 8.66 -11.42 2.98
N SER A 236 7.53 -11.19 2.31
CA SER A 236 6.19 -11.42 2.85
C SER A 236 5.19 -11.57 1.71
N HIS A 237 4.08 -12.24 2.00
CA HIS A 237 2.93 -12.33 1.11
C HIS A 237 1.68 -12.56 1.95
N PHE A 238 0.57 -11.93 1.57
CA PHE A 238 -0.72 -12.14 2.23
C PHE A 238 -1.90 -11.81 1.32
N LYS A 239 -3.06 -12.39 1.64
CA LYS A 239 -4.34 -12.10 1.01
C LYS A 239 -5.11 -11.08 1.87
N LEU A 240 -5.75 -10.10 1.24
CA LEU A 240 -6.63 -9.14 1.92
C LEU A 240 -7.91 -8.99 1.12
N SER A 241 -9.02 -9.47 1.68
CA SER A 241 -10.31 -9.54 1.00
C SER A 241 -11.19 -8.28 1.15
N THR A 242 -10.74 -7.30 1.93
CA THR A 242 -11.53 -6.12 2.29
C THR A 242 -10.93 -4.83 1.76
N ARG A 243 -11.79 -3.91 1.33
CA ARG A 243 -11.43 -2.54 0.93
C ARG A 243 -12.32 -1.56 1.69
N PRO A 244 -11.79 -0.42 2.18
CA PRO A 244 -12.62 0.59 2.82
C PRO A 244 -13.74 1.03 1.89
N ASN A 245 -14.99 0.98 2.38
CA ASN A 245 -16.19 1.30 1.61
C ASN A 245 -16.33 0.53 0.27
N ASN A 246 -15.72 -0.66 0.16
CA ASN A 246 -15.63 -1.45 -1.07
C ASN A 246 -14.96 -0.73 -2.26
N SER A 247 -14.21 0.34 -2.01
CA SER A 247 -13.45 1.08 -3.03
C SER A 247 -11.96 1.04 -2.72
N PHE A 248 -11.13 0.87 -3.75
CA PHE A 248 -9.68 1.00 -3.65
C PHE A 248 -9.28 2.30 -4.33
N GLN A 249 -8.73 3.21 -3.54
CA GLN A 249 -8.26 4.53 -3.97
C GLN A 249 -6.77 4.76 -3.66
N GLY A 250 -6.08 3.74 -3.16
CA GLY A 250 -4.66 3.80 -2.87
C GLY A 250 -4.26 2.87 -1.72
N PHE A 251 -2.98 2.57 -1.65
CA PHE A 251 -2.38 1.96 -0.48
C PHE A 251 -0.94 2.44 -0.33
N ASP A 252 -0.42 2.30 0.88
CA ASP A 252 0.99 2.51 1.16
C ASP A 252 1.48 1.48 2.19
N ILE A 253 2.79 1.32 2.29
CA ILE A 253 3.43 0.45 3.27
C ILE A 253 4.48 1.21 4.09
N LYS A 254 4.68 0.78 5.33
CA LYS A 254 5.63 1.40 6.27
C LYS A 254 6.43 0.34 7.01
N GLY A 255 7.65 0.69 7.40
CA GLY A 255 8.47 -0.08 8.32
C GLY A 255 9.51 -0.97 7.64
N VAL A 256 10.70 -1.04 8.26
CA VAL A 256 11.90 -1.69 7.73
C VAL A 256 12.34 -2.90 8.58
N GLY A 257 13.21 -3.75 8.05
CA GLY A 257 13.98 -4.72 8.87
C GLY A 257 13.16 -5.68 9.74
N SER A 258 13.39 -5.71 11.06
CA SER A 258 12.64 -6.51 12.06
C SER A 258 11.57 -5.72 12.83
N GLY A 259 11.44 -4.41 12.59
CA GLY A 259 10.44 -3.56 13.24
C GLY A 259 9.02 -3.86 12.78
N GLN A 260 8.05 -3.23 13.45
CA GLN A 260 6.64 -3.27 13.04
C GLN A 260 6.47 -2.76 11.61
N LYS A 261 5.61 -3.43 10.85
CA LYS A 261 5.37 -3.13 9.44
C LYS A 261 3.90 -2.93 9.21
N PHE A 262 3.56 -1.87 8.50
CA PHE A 262 2.18 -1.50 8.34
C PHE A 262 1.79 -1.40 6.88
N LEU A 263 0.57 -1.79 6.58
CA LEU A 263 -0.10 -1.51 5.33
C LEU A 263 -1.26 -0.56 5.62
N TYR A 264 -1.34 0.52 4.87
CA TYR A 264 -2.44 1.48 4.91
C TYR A 264 -3.23 1.33 3.62
N LEU A 265 -4.51 1.03 3.72
CA LEU A 265 -5.41 0.87 2.58
C LEU A 265 -6.46 1.97 2.60
N PHE A 266 -6.56 2.76 1.54
CA PHE A 266 -7.45 3.91 1.45
C PHE A 266 -8.60 3.66 0.47
N GLY A 267 -9.80 4.10 0.85
CA GLY A 267 -10.99 3.92 0.04
C GLY A 267 -12.15 4.83 0.44
N GLY A 268 -13.04 5.07 -0.51
CA GLY A 268 -14.22 5.93 -0.36
C GLY A 268 -14.57 6.59 -1.68
N ALA A 269 -15.71 6.21 -2.25
CA ALA A 269 -16.28 6.87 -3.41
C ALA A 269 -16.96 8.19 -3.00
N ALA A 270 -17.30 9.01 -4.00
CA ALA A 270 -18.16 10.17 -3.83
C ALA A 270 -19.41 9.83 -3.00
N GLY A 271 -19.69 10.62 -1.96
CA GLY A 271 -20.82 10.41 -1.05
C GLY A 271 -20.52 9.55 0.18
N GLN A 272 -19.36 8.90 0.24
CA GLN A 272 -18.94 8.11 1.40
C GLN A 272 -18.01 8.92 2.31
N HIS A 273 -17.76 8.42 3.52
CA HIS A 273 -16.67 8.89 4.37
C HIS A 273 -15.37 8.22 3.92
N PRO A 274 -14.39 8.97 3.39
CA PRO A 274 -13.06 8.41 3.10
C PRO A 274 -12.51 7.70 4.33
N THR A 275 -11.98 6.50 4.15
CA THR A 275 -11.61 5.62 5.25
C THR A 275 -10.27 4.94 4.96
N ILE A 276 -9.40 4.89 5.96
CA ILE A 276 -8.13 4.15 5.91
C ILE A 276 -8.20 2.96 6.86
N TYR A 277 -7.84 1.78 6.38
CA TYR A 277 -7.54 0.63 7.23
C TYR A 277 -6.03 0.49 7.40
N LYS A 278 -5.57 0.41 8.64
CA LYS A 278 -4.17 0.12 9.00
C LYS A 278 -4.04 -1.33 9.45
N TYR A 279 -3.17 -2.08 8.79
CA TYR A 279 -2.86 -3.46 9.12
C TYR A 279 -1.41 -3.59 9.56
N LEU A 280 -1.14 -4.33 10.63
CA LEU A 280 0.19 -4.86 10.94
C LEU A 280 0.43 -6.09 10.07
N TYR A 281 1.60 -6.17 9.42
CA TYR A 281 2.02 -7.37 8.70
C TYR A 281 3.39 -7.88 9.15
N THR A 282 3.63 -9.18 9.01
CA THR A 282 4.91 -9.83 9.35
C THR A 282 5.60 -10.37 8.11
N ASN A 283 6.89 -10.69 8.21
CA ASN A 283 7.61 -11.41 7.14
C ASN A 283 7.02 -12.82 6.90
N GLY A 284 6.35 -13.41 7.90
CA GLY A 284 5.64 -14.69 7.76
C GLY A 284 4.31 -14.59 7.01
N GLY A 285 3.87 -13.40 6.61
CA GLY A 285 2.60 -13.20 5.91
C GLY A 285 1.38 -13.11 6.82
N THR A 286 1.57 -13.02 8.14
CA THR A 286 0.46 -12.71 9.06
C THR A 286 0.02 -11.27 8.86
N LEU A 287 -1.29 -11.04 8.76
CA LEU A 287 -1.88 -9.72 8.62
C LEU A 287 -2.92 -9.52 9.74
N THR A 288 -2.86 -8.38 10.43
CA THR A 288 -3.78 -8.05 11.53
C THR A 288 -4.33 -6.64 11.34
N HIS A 289 -5.64 -6.49 11.27
CA HIS A 289 -6.27 -5.16 11.23
C HIS A 289 -6.11 -4.52 12.60
N VAL A 290 -5.35 -3.43 12.70
CA VAL A 290 -5.04 -2.79 13.99
C VAL A 290 -5.82 -1.50 14.22
N LYS A 291 -6.20 -0.78 13.17
CA LYS A 291 -6.89 0.50 13.30
C LYS A 291 -7.65 0.89 12.04
N THR A 292 -8.80 1.54 12.22
CA THR A 292 -9.54 2.23 11.16
C THR A 292 -9.51 3.74 11.41
N TYR A 293 -9.24 4.53 10.37
CA TYR A 293 -9.39 5.98 10.38
C TYR A 293 -10.57 6.37 9.50
N GLN A 294 -11.55 7.05 10.09
CA GLN A 294 -12.66 7.62 9.35
C GLN A 294 -12.45 9.13 9.22
N ILE A 295 -12.34 9.59 7.98
CA ILE A 295 -12.10 11.00 7.66
C ILE A 295 -13.44 11.74 7.72
N ASN A 296 -13.47 12.82 8.50
CA ASN A 296 -14.62 13.70 8.72
C ASN A 296 -14.27 15.17 8.42
N GLY A 297 -15.27 16.05 8.38
CA GLY A 297 -15.13 17.48 8.12
C GLY A 297 -16.32 18.02 7.31
N GLY A 298 -16.47 19.35 7.23
CA GLY A 298 -17.59 19.98 6.52
C GLY A 298 -17.63 19.75 5.00
N TYR A 299 -16.58 19.13 4.47
CA TYR A 299 -16.44 18.71 3.07
C TYR A 299 -16.76 17.22 2.87
N VAL A 300 -16.84 16.42 3.93
CA VAL A 300 -17.07 14.96 3.85
C VAL A 300 -18.52 14.64 3.45
N GLY A 301 -18.72 13.57 2.67
CA GLY A 301 -19.97 13.30 1.94
C GLY A 301 -20.03 13.99 0.56
N SER A 302 -19.06 14.84 0.25
CA SER A 302 -18.86 15.45 -1.07
C SER A 302 -17.44 15.22 -1.60
N LEU A 303 -16.75 14.17 -1.14
CA LEU A 303 -15.38 13.88 -1.55
C LEU A 303 -15.23 12.44 -2.00
N GLU A 304 -14.35 12.23 -2.98
CA GLU A 304 -13.76 10.94 -3.34
C GLU A 304 -12.34 10.88 -2.79
N ALA A 305 -11.96 9.72 -2.27
CA ALA A 305 -10.59 9.44 -1.84
C ALA A 305 -9.68 9.27 -3.08
N GLU A 306 -8.48 9.85 -3.07
CA GLU A 306 -7.55 9.84 -4.20
C GLU A 306 -6.09 9.77 -3.72
N GLY A 307 -5.59 8.55 -3.48
CA GLY A 307 -4.22 8.32 -3.04
C GLY A 307 -3.99 8.54 -1.53
N VAL A 308 -3.01 7.81 -1.00
CA VAL A 308 -2.52 7.90 0.37
C VAL A 308 -1.00 7.77 0.34
N LYS A 309 -0.32 8.54 1.18
CA LYS A 309 1.13 8.40 1.43
C LYS A 309 1.38 8.50 2.94
N VAL A 310 2.26 7.67 3.46
CA VAL A 310 2.58 7.60 4.88
C VAL A 310 4.09 7.74 5.05
N GLU A 311 4.47 8.69 5.89
CA GLU A 311 5.87 9.02 6.15
C GLU A 311 6.13 9.02 7.66
N ALA A 312 7.40 8.86 8.04
CA ALA A 312 7.81 9.12 9.42
C ALA A 312 7.58 10.60 9.75
N ASP A 313 6.99 10.91 10.90
CA ASP A 313 6.85 12.29 11.35
C ASP A 313 8.21 12.79 11.89
N PRO A 314 8.90 13.73 11.21
CA PRO A 314 10.19 14.22 11.66
C PRO A 314 10.10 14.98 13.00
N ASP A 315 8.91 15.52 13.31
CA ASP A 315 8.66 16.37 14.47
C ASP A 315 8.14 15.57 15.68
N ASN A 316 7.77 14.30 15.48
CA ASN A 316 7.26 13.42 16.53
C ASN A 316 7.85 12.01 16.36
N GLY A 317 9.02 11.79 16.97
CA GLY A 317 9.72 10.52 16.96
C GLY A 317 8.81 9.36 17.38
N GLY A 318 8.41 8.55 16.41
CA GLY A 318 7.57 7.37 16.60
C GLY A 318 6.13 7.47 16.08
N LYS A 319 5.70 8.65 15.60
CA LYS A 319 4.40 8.82 14.92
C LYS A 319 4.55 8.78 13.41
N GLU A 320 3.49 8.39 12.73
CA GLU A 320 3.37 8.50 11.29
C GLU A 320 2.64 9.77 10.89
N ARG A 321 3.10 10.43 9.83
CA ARG A 321 2.37 11.48 9.14
C ARG A 321 1.67 10.85 7.95
N VAL A 322 0.35 10.91 7.94
CA VAL A 322 -0.47 10.34 6.88
C VAL A 322 -1.00 11.45 6.01
N PHE A 323 -0.64 11.42 4.73
CA PHE A 323 -1.14 12.31 3.69
C PHE A 323 -2.23 11.62 2.87
N ILE A 324 -3.28 12.37 2.54
CA ILE A 324 -4.38 11.88 1.70
C ILE A 324 -4.79 12.93 0.68
N GLY A 325 -5.06 12.47 -0.54
CA GLY A 325 -5.69 13.29 -1.57
C GLY A 325 -7.21 13.15 -1.45
N LEU A 326 -7.91 14.27 -1.52
CA LEU A 326 -9.37 14.30 -1.55
C LEU A 326 -9.85 15.13 -2.73
N ASN A 327 -10.73 14.54 -3.52
CA ASN A 327 -11.34 15.14 -4.70
C ASN A 327 -12.75 15.62 -4.39
N PRO A 328 -13.01 16.93 -4.41
CA PRO A 328 -14.36 17.44 -4.16
C PRO A 328 -15.31 17.16 -5.32
N THR A 329 -16.50 16.69 -4.97
CA THR A 329 -17.63 16.51 -5.88
C THR A 329 -18.30 17.83 -6.21
N ARG A 330 -18.09 18.87 -5.41
CA ARG A 330 -18.57 20.24 -5.67
C ARG A 330 -17.48 21.09 -6.33
N THR A 331 -17.91 21.83 -7.33
CA THR A 331 -17.11 22.86 -7.98
C THR A 331 -17.12 24.15 -7.15
N ASP A 332 -16.09 24.96 -7.30
CA ASP A 332 -16.06 26.32 -6.76
C ASP A 332 -16.99 27.26 -7.54
N THR A 333 -17.02 28.54 -7.17
CA THR A 333 -17.86 29.57 -7.83
C THR A 333 -17.53 29.75 -9.31
N ASN A 334 -16.39 29.26 -9.78
CA ASN A 334 -15.95 29.31 -11.17
C ASN A 334 -16.16 27.97 -11.90
N GLY A 335 -16.86 27.01 -11.27
CA GLY A 335 -17.13 25.71 -11.86
C GLY A 335 -15.95 24.74 -11.82
N ARG A 336 -14.89 25.00 -11.02
CA ARG A 336 -13.69 24.14 -10.97
C ARG A 336 -13.66 23.23 -9.75
N LYS A 337 -13.12 22.02 -9.90
CA LYS A 337 -12.86 21.13 -8.75
C LYS A 337 -11.55 21.50 -8.05
N GLN A 338 -11.62 21.74 -6.74
CA GLN A 338 -10.47 22.13 -5.92
C GLN A 338 -9.83 20.94 -5.21
N TYR A 339 -8.94 20.25 -5.90
CA TYR A 339 -8.19 19.12 -5.36
C TYR A 339 -7.23 19.58 -4.27
N ARG A 340 -7.18 18.84 -3.17
CA ARG A 340 -6.41 19.23 -1.99
C ARG A 340 -5.70 18.05 -1.37
N LEU A 341 -4.51 18.31 -0.88
CA LEU A 341 -3.76 17.41 -0.03
C LEU A 341 -4.06 17.72 1.44
N TYR A 342 -4.33 16.68 2.21
CA TYR A 342 -4.56 16.78 3.65
C TYR A 342 -3.58 15.89 4.41
N ARG A 343 -3.37 16.18 5.69
CA ARG A 343 -2.54 15.38 6.57
C ARG A 343 -3.12 15.20 7.97
N PHE A 344 -2.71 14.15 8.66
CA PHE A 344 -2.88 14.00 10.11
C PHE A 344 -1.73 13.18 10.70
N ALA A 345 -1.52 13.34 12.01
CA ALA A 345 -0.56 12.53 12.77
C ALA A 345 -1.25 11.30 13.39
N GLU A 346 -0.62 10.14 13.22
CA GLU A 346 -1.02 8.89 13.86
C GLU A 346 -0.78 8.91 15.38
#